data_AF-A0A0J9E6H4-F1
#
_entry.id   AF-A0A0J9E6H4-F1
#
_cell.length_a   1.000
_cell.length_b   1.000
_cell.length_c   1.000
_cell.angle_alpha   90.00
_cell.angle_beta   90.00
_cell.angle_gamma   90.00
#
_symmetry.space_group_name_H-M   'P 1'
#
loop_
_entity.id
_entity.type
_entity.pdbx_description
1 polymer ?
#
loop_
_entity_poly.entity_id
_entity_poly.type
_entity_poly.pdbx_seq_one_letter_code
_entity_poly.pdbx_strand_id
1 'polypeptide(L)'
;MQAANSAASYGGVTKTFHWLTALLILTAFPLGMIANGLPFGTGEELAQKAWLFSLHKTVGIAAFLVALARILWALSQVKPAGLHPENRLETFMAELVHWLLYASMLIVPLSGWLHHAATEGFAPILWPLGQGLPLVPKSEPVAEGFAAVHFVFTKLLGLSVLLHIAGALKHVVIDRDATLARMLPGQPEVQVTPAPHGHAPMLAAAVIYAAGFAGALALANQDSHQATASATATALAAVPSQWQVTEGTIEITVDQLGNRVTGSFADWTAAINFSETAIEGRHGDAEVTIAVGSLTLGSVTAQALGQGFFEAEAFPTALFRADILSDADG
;
A
#
# COMPACT_ATOMS: atom_id res chain seq x y z
N MET A 1 -8.39 -17.19 35.41
CA MET A 1 -7.49 -17.73 34.36
C MET A 1 -6.10 -17.20 34.62
N GLN A 2 -5.06 -18.01 34.44
CA GLN A 2 -3.66 -17.55 34.55
C GLN A 2 -3.36 -16.56 33.41
N ALA A 3 -2.65 -15.46 33.72
CA ALA A 3 -2.32 -14.44 32.72
C ALA A 3 -1.22 -14.92 31.76
N ALA A 4 -0.18 -15.55 32.30
CA ALA A 4 0.97 -16.09 31.57
C ALA A 4 0.74 -17.53 31.08
N ASN A 5 1.56 -17.96 30.13
CA ASN A 5 1.58 -19.34 29.66
C ASN A 5 2.18 -20.28 30.73
N SER A 6 1.80 -21.56 30.64
CA SER A 6 2.47 -22.67 31.31
C SER A 6 3.00 -23.66 30.27
N ALA A 7 3.75 -24.68 30.70
CA ALA A 7 4.18 -25.76 29.80
C ALA A 7 2.99 -26.49 29.13
N ALA A 8 1.82 -26.48 29.78
CA ALA A 8 0.65 -27.19 29.31
C ALA A 8 -0.37 -26.31 28.54
N SER A 9 -0.52 -25.05 28.94
CA SER A 9 -1.62 -24.20 28.46
C SER A 9 -1.19 -22.77 28.16
N TYR A 10 -1.89 -22.16 27.20
CA TYR A 10 -1.76 -20.73 26.92
C TYR A 10 -2.45 -19.90 28.02
N GLY A 11 -1.80 -18.81 28.42
CA GLY A 11 -2.35 -17.82 29.34
C GLY A 11 -3.44 -16.96 28.71
N GLY A 12 -4.24 -16.30 29.55
CA GLY A 12 -5.31 -15.40 29.10
C GLY A 12 -4.81 -14.26 28.21
N VAL A 13 -3.63 -13.69 28.51
CA VAL A 13 -3.05 -12.60 27.69
C VAL A 13 -2.73 -13.08 26.28
N THR A 14 -2.12 -14.25 26.14
CA THR A 14 -1.81 -14.87 24.85
C THR A 14 -3.07 -15.15 24.03
N LYS A 15 -4.14 -15.66 24.68
CA LYS A 15 -5.44 -15.90 24.02
C LYS A 15 -6.08 -14.60 23.57
N THR A 16 -6.07 -13.57 24.41
CA THR A 16 -6.61 -12.24 24.06
C THR A 16 -5.87 -11.65 22.86
N PHE A 17 -4.54 -11.65 22.88
CA PHE A 17 -3.76 -11.17 21.73
C PHE A 17 -4.06 -11.95 20.46
N HIS A 18 -4.19 -13.28 20.53
CA HIS A 18 -4.54 -14.10 19.38
C HIS A 18 -5.89 -13.70 18.79
N TRP A 19 -6.95 -13.68 19.59
CA TRP A 19 -8.30 -13.38 19.09
C TRP A 19 -8.47 -11.93 18.66
N LEU A 20 -7.81 -10.99 19.34
CA LEU A 20 -7.78 -9.60 18.89
C LEU A 20 -7.06 -9.45 17.55
N THR A 21 -5.92 -10.13 17.38
CA THR A 21 -5.18 -10.16 16.10
C THR A 21 -6.04 -10.77 14.99
N ALA A 22 -6.72 -11.89 15.27
CA ALA A 22 -7.60 -12.55 14.32
C ALA A 22 -8.76 -11.63 13.89
N LEU A 23 -9.42 -10.97 14.85
CA LEU A 23 -10.48 -10.00 14.57
C LEU A 23 -9.99 -8.86 13.66
N LEU A 24 -8.84 -8.26 13.99
CA LEU A 24 -8.28 -7.15 13.23
C LEU A 24 -7.89 -7.56 11.80
N ILE A 25 -7.24 -8.72 11.61
CA ILE A 25 -6.87 -9.22 10.29
C ILE A 25 -8.10 -9.58 9.46
N LEU A 26 -9.06 -10.29 10.05
CA LEU A 26 -10.31 -10.67 9.36
C LEU A 26 -11.21 -9.47 9.05
N THR A 27 -10.95 -8.31 9.66
CA THR A 27 -11.61 -7.03 9.34
C THR A 27 -10.83 -6.26 8.28
N ALA A 28 -9.53 -6.07 8.47
CA ALA A 28 -8.68 -5.31 7.54
C ALA A 28 -8.60 -5.94 6.16
N PHE A 29 -8.53 -7.27 6.09
CA PHE A 29 -8.32 -7.99 4.84
C PHE A 29 -9.50 -7.83 3.86
N PRO A 30 -10.77 -8.06 4.24
CA PRO A 30 -11.92 -7.73 3.38
C PRO A 30 -12.02 -6.23 3.06
N LEU A 31 -11.80 -5.34 4.04
CA LEU A 31 -11.83 -3.89 3.80
C LEU A 31 -10.88 -3.48 2.67
N GLY A 32 -9.64 -4.00 2.68
CA GLY A 32 -8.66 -3.72 1.64
C GLY A 32 -9.07 -4.25 0.27
N MET A 33 -9.59 -5.48 0.21
CA MET A 33 -10.07 -6.06 -1.05
C MET A 33 -11.27 -5.29 -1.64
N ILE A 34 -12.24 -4.94 -0.80
CA ILE A 34 -13.43 -4.18 -1.23
C ILE A 34 -13.01 -2.79 -1.69
N ALA A 35 -12.22 -2.06 -0.89
CA ALA A 35 -11.74 -0.73 -1.26
C ALA A 35 -10.96 -0.73 -2.57
N ASN A 36 -10.09 -1.72 -2.78
CA ASN A 36 -9.33 -1.85 -4.02
C ASN A 36 -10.24 -2.05 -5.24
N GLY A 37 -11.30 -2.86 -5.11
CA GLY A 37 -12.26 -3.13 -6.18
C GLY A 37 -13.33 -2.07 -6.43
N LEU A 38 -13.47 -1.06 -5.58
CA LEU A 38 -14.46 0.01 -5.79
C LEU A 38 -14.10 0.92 -6.99
N PRO A 39 -15.10 1.41 -7.74
CA PRO A 39 -14.90 2.42 -8.76
C PRO A 39 -14.49 3.76 -8.17
N PHE A 40 -14.08 4.69 -9.03
CA PHE A 40 -13.64 6.04 -8.66
C PHE A 40 -13.92 7.06 -9.79
N GLY A 41 -14.89 6.77 -10.66
CA GLY A 41 -15.21 7.63 -11.81
C GLY A 41 -16.05 8.84 -11.44
N THR A 42 -16.78 8.78 -10.32
CA THR A 42 -17.50 9.93 -9.75
C THR A 42 -16.90 10.38 -8.41
N GLY A 43 -17.21 11.61 -8.00
CA GLY A 43 -16.78 12.14 -6.71
C GLY A 43 -17.32 11.35 -5.51
N GLU A 44 -18.54 10.81 -5.62
CA GLU A 44 -19.15 9.97 -4.58
C GLU A 44 -18.45 8.61 -4.47
N GLU A 45 -18.18 7.96 -5.61
CA GLU A 45 -17.42 6.71 -5.65
C GLU A 45 -16.02 6.87 -5.09
N LEU A 46 -15.33 7.95 -5.47
CA LEU A 46 -14.00 8.28 -4.96
C LEU A 46 -14.02 8.52 -3.44
N ALA A 47 -15.03 9.24 -2.93
CA ALA A 47 -15.19 9.49 -1.50
C ALA A 47 -15.42 8.17 -0.73
N GLN A 48 -16.26 7.28 -1.25
CA GLN A 48 -16.51 5.96 -0.65
C GLN A 48 -15.24 5.09 -0.66
N LYS A 49 -14.52 5.04 -1.79
CA LYS A 49 -13.25 4.33 -1.92
C LYS A 49 -12.22 4.85 -0.92
N ALA A 50 -12.06 6.17 -0.83
CA ALA A 50 -11.16 6.81 0.11
C ALA A 50 -11.53 6.48 1.56
N TRP A 51 -12.82 6.51 1.91
CA TRP A 51 -13.29 6.18 3.26
C TRP A 51 -12.99 4.73 3.65
N LEU A 52 -13.23 3.75 2.76
CA LEU A 52 -12.88 2.36 3.04
C LEU A 52 -11.36 2.15 3.15
N PHE A 53 -10.56 2.84 2.33
CA PHE A 53 -9.11 2.82 2.49
C PHE A 53 -8.66 3.44 3.82
N SER A 54 -9.28 4.53 4.25
CA SER A 54 -9.02 5.15 5.57
C SER A 54 -9.30 4.16 6.70
N LEU A 55 -10.41 3.43 6.65
CA LEU A 55 -10.71 2.36 7.60
C LEU A 55 -9.68 1.23 7.53
N HIS A 56 -9.40 0.72 6.33
CA HIS A 56 -8.41 -0.35 6.12
C HIS A 56 -7.04 0.00 6.69
N LYS A 57 -6.51 1.20 6.40
CA LYS A 57 -5.21 1.67 6.89
C LYS A 57 -5.21 1.79 8.42
N THR A 58 -6.28 2.35 8.99
CA THR A 58 -6.41 2.53 10.44
C THR A 58 -6.45 1.18 11.18
N VAL A 59 -7.28 0.25 10.71
CA VAL A 59 -7.36 -1.12 11.27
C VAL A 59 -6.05 -1.88 11.02
N GLY A 60 -5.39 -1.68 9.88
CA GLY A 60 -4.10 -2.27 9.56
C GLY A 60 -2.99 -1.84 10.52
N ILE A 61 -2.91 -0.55 10.87
CA ILE A 61 -1.95 -0.05 11.86
C ILE A 61 -2.28 -0.60 13.26
N ALA A 62 -3.56 -0.66 13.64
CA ALA A 62 -3.98 -1.32 14.87
C ALA A 62 -3.51 -2.78 14.92
N ALA A 63 -3.70 -3.52 13.81
CA ALA A 63 -3.27 -4.91 13.68
C ALA A 63 -1.75 -5.04 13.82
N PHE A 64 -0.97 -4.14 13.21
CA PHE A 64 0.48 -4.11 13.33
C PHE A 64 0.93 -3.94 14.78
N LEU A 65 0.39 -2.94 15.49
CA LEU A 65 0.78 -2.65 16.87
C LEU A 65 0.39 -3.80 17.81
N VAL A 66 -0.81 -4.38 17.63
CA VAL A 66 -1.26 -5.56 18.39
C VAL A 66 -0.41 -6.79 18.10
N ALA A 67 -0.06 -7.02 16.83
CA ALA A 67 0.81 -8.14 16.44
C ALA A 67 2.22 -7.97 17.00
N LEU A 68 2.77 -6.76 16.97
CA LEU A 68 4.07 -6.44 17.57
C LEU A 68 4.05 -6.71 19.09
N ALA A 69 3.03 -6.20 19.79
CA ALA A 69 2.85 -6.46 21.22
C ALA A 69 2.69 -7.96 21.51
N ARG A 70 1.94 -8.68 20.68
CA ARG A 70 1.78 -10.14 20.76
C ARG A 70 3.12 -10.86 20.63
N ILE A 71 3.97 -10.48 19.67
CA ILE A 71 5.28 -11.08 19.46
C ILE A 71 6.20 -10.80 20.65
N LEU A 72 6.29 -9.54 21.08
CA LEU A 72 7.09 -9.16 22.26
C LEU A 72 6.63 -9.90 23.51
N TRP A 73 5.32 -10.04 23.71
CA TRP A 73 4.76 -10.87 24.79
C TRP A 73 5.22 -12.31 24.64
N ALA A 74 5.01 -12.94 23.47
CA ALA A 74 5.34 -14.34 23.23
C ALA A 74 6.82 -14.67 23.48
N LEU A 75 7.74 -13.75 23.19
CA LEU A 75 9.18 -13.92 23.46
C LEU A 75 9.49 -14.09 24.96
N SER A 76 8.66 -13.53 25.85
CA SER A 76 8.81 -13.68 27.31
C SER A 76 8.13 -14.93 27.88
N GLN A 77 7.36 -15.65 27.08
CA GLN A 77 6.50 -16.73 27.55
C GLN A 77 7.10 -18.10 27.28
N VAL A 78 6.82 -19.04 28.19
CA VAL A 78 7.03 -20.47 27.91
C VAL A 78 6.10 -20.88 26.76
N LYS A 79 6.65 -21.56 25.75
CA LYS A 79 5.87 -22.14 24.66
C LYS A 79 5.22 -23.44 25.15
N PRO A 80 3.89 -23.54 25.18
CA PRO A 80 3.22 -24.79 25.52
C PRO A 80 3.60 -25.90 24.53
N ALA A 81 3.77 -27.13 25.02
CA ALA A 81 4.15 -28.24 24.15
C ALA A 81 3.04 -28.61 23.14
N GLY A 82 3.44 -29.23 22.02
CA GLY A 82 2.53 -29.69 20.97
C GLY A 82 1.72 -30.92 21.40
N LEU A 83 0.54 -31.13 20.79
CA LEU A 83 -0.31 -32.28 21.11
C LEU A 83 0.18 -33.59 20.51
N HIS A 84 0.72 -33.53 19.28
CA HIS A 84 1.11 -34.70 18.49
C HIS A 84 2.56 -34.56 17.98
N PRO A 85 3.56 -34.46 18.87
CA PRO A 85 4.97 -34.26 18.47
C PRO A 85 5.54 -35.40 17.61
N GLU A 86 4.93 -36.58 17.66
CA GLU A 86 5.27 -37.73 16.83
C GLU A 86 4.88 -37.55 15.36
N ASN A 87 3.87 -36.73 15.04
CA ASN A 87 3.50 -36.43 13.65
C ASN A 87 4.39 -35.32 13.09
N ARG A 88 5.55 -35.73 12.58
CA ARG A 88 6.60 -34.82 12.10
C ARG A 88 6.14 -33.90 10.96
N LEU A 89 5.32 -34.40 10.02
CA LEU A 89 4.86 -33.61 8.89
C LEU A 89 3.87 -32.52 9.34
N GLU A 90 2.92 -32.89 10.19
CA GLU A 90 1.93 -31.95 10.73
C GLU A 90 2.59 -30.90 11.63
N THR A 91 3.53 -31.33 12.47
CA THR A 91 4.33 -30.40 13.30
C THR A 91 5.13 -29.43 12.43
N PHE A 92 5.78 -29.92 11.37
CA PHE A 92 6.50 -29.06 10.42
C PHE A 92 5.58 -28.05 9.76
N MET A 93 4.42 -28.48 9.25
CA MET A 93 3.46 -27.61 8.58
C MET A 93 2.86 -26.57 9.53
N ALA A 94 2.53 -26.96 10.76
CA ALA A 94 2.03 -26.05 11.78
C ALA A 94 3.06 -24.97 12.13
N GLU A 95 4.33 -25.37 12.32
CA GLU A 95 5.41 -24.42 12.59
C GLU A 95 5.70 -23.51 11.39
N LEU A 96 5.69 -24.04 10.17
CA LEU A 96 5.86 -23.25 8.95
C LEU A 96 4.76 -22.19 8.84
N VAL A 97 3.49 -22.58 8.95
CA VAL A 97 2.35 -21.65 8.89
C VAL A 97 2.44 -20.60 10.00
N HIS A 98 2.86 -20.97 11.22
CA HIS A 98 3.07 -19.99 12.28
C HIS A 98 4.17 -18.97 11.93
N TRP A 99 5.30 -19.40 11.36
CA TRP A 99 6.34 -18.48 10.89
C TRP A 99 5.85 -17.55 9.78
N LEU A 100 5.11 -18.10 8.80
CA LEU A 100 4.49 -17.32 7.74
C LEU A 100 3.47 -16.30 8.28
N LEU A 101 2.70 -16.66 9.32
CA LEU A 101 1.80 -15.72 9.96
C LEU A 101 2.56 -14.64 10.73
N TYR A 102 3.53 -15.02 11.58
CA TYR A 102 4.30 -14.09 12.41
C TYR A 102 4.97 -12.99 11.58
N ALA A 103 5.63 -13.37 10.48
CA ALA A 103 6.26 -12.40 9.61
C ALA A 103 5.22 -11.60 8.79
N SER A 104 4.17 -12.23 8.26
CA SER A 104 3.15 -11.53 7.45
C SER A 104 2.35 -10.49 8.25
N MET A 105 2.05 -10.77 9.51
CA MET A 105 1.35 -9.83 10.40
C MET A 105 2.13 -8.55 10.64
N LEU A 106 3.44 -8.53 10.40
CA LEU A 106 4.27 -7.33 10.46
C LEU A 106 4.50 -6.74 9.07
N ILE A 107 4.96 -7.56 8.11
CA ILE A 107 5.37 -7.09 6.77
C ILE A 107 4.19 -6.47 6.01
N VAL A 108 3.00 -7.08 6.06
CA VAL A 108 1.84 -6.57 5.30
C VAL A 108 1.42 -5.17 5.77
N PRO A 109 1.05 -4.95 7.04
CA PRO A 109 0.64 -3.61 7.46
C PRO A 109 1.80 -2.60 7.45
N LEU A 110 3.05 -3.03 7.72
CA LEU A 110 4.20 -2.12 7.63
C LEU A 110 4.45 -1.63 6.20
N SER A 111 4.42 -2.53 5.21
CA SER A 111 4.54 -2.14 3.80
C SER A 111 3.39 -1.23 3.36
N GLY A 112 2.16 -1.50 3.80
CA GLY A 112 1.01 -0.61 3.52
C GLY A 112 1.18 0.78 4.16
N TRP A 113 1.75 0.84 5.36
CA TRP A 113 2.04 2.10 6.05
C TRP A 113 3.17 2.89 5.37
N LEU A 114 4.24 2.20 4.95
CA LEU A 114 5.34 2.79 4.19
C LEU A 114 4.86 3.30 2.82
N HIS A 115 3.99 2.55 2.13
CA HIS A 115 3.32 3.01 0.93
C HIS A 115 2.54 4.30 1.19
N HIS A 116 1.66 4.32 2.20
CA HIS A 116 0.93 5.54 2.55
C HIS A 116 1.83 6.73 2.88
N ALA A 117 2.91 6.50 3.63
CA ALA A 117 3.86 7.54 3.97
C ALA A 117 4.59 8.10 2.74
N ALA A 118 4.82 7.28 1.71
CA ALA A 118 5.43 7.68 0.44
C ALA A 118 4.45 8.33 -0.57
N THR A 119 3.14 8.17 -0.39
CA THR A 119 2.09 8.69 -1.29
C THR A 119 1.55 10.07 -0.87
N GLU A 120 1.11 10.88 -1.82
CA GLU A 120 0.46 12.18 -1.58
C GLU A 120 -1.05 12.04 -1.39
N GLY A 121 -1.60 12.77 -0.42
CA GLY A 121 -3.00 13.22 -0.38
C GLY A 121 -4.16 12.20 -0.27
N PHE A 122 -3.93 10.89 -0.43
CA PHE A 122 -5.04 9.91 -0.56
C PHE A 122 -5.38 9.15 0.72
N ALA A 123 -6.69 9.14 1.08
CA ALA A 123 -7.31 8.33 2.13
C ALA A 123 -6.55 8.38 3.47
N PRO A 124 -6.75 9.42 4.31
CA PRO A 124 -5.98 9.61 5.52
C PRO A 124 -6.21 8.50 6.54
N ILE A 125 -5.20 8.19 7.35
CA ILE A 125 -5.40 7.35 8.54
C ILE A 125 -6.30 8.12 9.52
N LEU A 126 -7.25 7.45 10.17
CA LEU A 126 -8.25 8.12 11.02
C LEU A 126 -7.78 8.38 12.46
N TRP A 127 -6.48 8.29 12.69
CA TRP A 127 -5.81 8.62 13.94
C TRP A 127 -4.87 9.81 13.73
N PRO A 128 -4.60 10.60 14.78
CA PRO A 128 -3.76 11.80 14.68
C PRO A 128 -2.28 11.49 14.40
N LEU A 129 -1.87 10.22 14.45
CA LEU A 129 -0.50 9.78 14.28
C LEU A 129 -0.37 8.85 13.08
N GLY A 130 0.78 8.90 12.41
CA GLY A 130 1.15 7.95 11.37
C GLY A 130 0.82 8.34 9.93
N GLN A 131 0.41 9.58 9.63
CA GLN A 131 0.24 10.01 8.22
C GLN A 131 1.57 10.00 7.45
N GLY A 132 2.64 10.50 8.10
CA GLY A 132 4.00 10.47 7.58
C GLY A 132 4.92 9.68 8.50
N LEU A 133 6.01 9.17 7.93
CA LEU A 133 7.07 8.49 8.67
C LEU A 133 8.40 9.21 8.42
N PRO A 134 9.23 9.42 9.45
CA PRO A 134 10.57 9.96 9.26
C PRO A 134 11.34 9.11 8.26
N LEU A 135 12.15 9.76 7.41
CA LEU A 135 13.04 9.10 6.44
C LEU A 135 12.33 8.36 5.30
N VAL A 136 11.00 8.44 5.19
CA VAL A 136 10.26 7.93 4.03
C VAL A 136 10.00 9.10 3.08
N PRO A 137 10.70 9.17 1.92
CA PRO A 137 10.48 10.26 0.97
C PRO A 137 9.13 10.10 0.27
N LYS A 138 8.52 11.22 -0.09
CA LYS A 138 7.39 11.27 -1.02
C LYS A 138 7.91 11.00 -2.43
N SER A 139 7.69 9.80 -2.94
CA SER A 139 8.31 9.34 -4.18
C SER A 139 7.50 8.21 -4.78
N GLU A 140 7.20 8.32 -6.08
CA GLU A 140 6.47 7.31 -6.84
C GLU A 140 7.16 5.93 -6.82
N PRO A 141 8.46 5.80 -7.14
CA PRO A 141 9.15 4.50 -7.04
C PRO A 141 9.09 3.84 -5.66
N VAL A 142 9.15 4.65 -4.60
CA VAL A 142 9.08 4.15 -3.21
C VAL A 142 7.66 3.69 -2.89
N ALA A 143 6.66 4.47 -3.27
CA ALA A 143 5.25 4.12 -3.10
C ALA A 143 4.89 2.84 -3.86
N GLU A 144 5.29 2.71 -5.12
CA GLU A 144 5.06 1.52 -5.95
C GLU A 144 5.79 0.28 -5.41
N GLY A 145 7.05 0.43 -5.01
CA GLY A 145 7.81 -0.67 -4.40
C GLY A 145 7.12 -1.24 -3.16
N PHE A 146 6.65 -0.38 -2.26
CA PHE A 146 5.90 -0.84 -1.08
C PHE A 146 4.48 -1.33 -1.41
N ALA A 147 3.84 -0.79 -2.44
CA ALA A 147 2.57 -1.33 -2.93
C ALA A 147 2.73 -2.76 -3.45
N ALA A 148 3.80 -3.05 -4.21
CA ALA A 148 4.10 -4.39 -4.72
C ALA A 148 4.41 -5.37 -3.58
N VAL A 149 5.21 -4.96 -2.59
CA VAL A 149 5.47 -5.75 -1.37
C VAL A 149 4.15 -6.05 -0.65
N HIS A 150 3.31 -5.04 -0.43
CA HIS A 150 2.02 -5.21 0.21
C HIS A 150 1.14 -6.20 -0.57
N PHE A 151 1.04 -6.03 -1.88
CA PHE A 151 0.26 -6.91 -2.76
C PHE A 151 0.69 -8.37 -2.67
N VAL A 152 1.99 -8.66 -2.84
CA VAL A 152 2.51 -10.04 -2.79
C VAL A 152 2.26 -10.66 -1.41
N PHE A 153 2.60 -9.95 -0.34
CA PHE A 153 2.50 -10.50 1.01
C PHE A 153 1.06 -10.58 1.54
N THR A 154 0.11 -9.81 1.00
CA THR A 154 -1.32 -10.05 1.30
C THR A 154 -1.78 -11.42 0.79
N LYS A 155 -1.30 -11.88 -0.39
CA LYS A 155 -1.64 -13.22 -0.90
C LYS A 155 -1.05 -14.31 0.00
N LEU A 156 0.20 -14.14 0.42
CA LEU A 156 0.85 -15.06 1.35
C LEU A 156 0.14 -15.09 2.72
N LEU A 157 -0.23 -13.92 3.26
CA LEU A 157 -1.01 -13.81 4.49
C LEU A 157 -2.36 -14.53 4.35
N GLY A 158 -3.10 -14.27 3.27
CA GLY A 158 -4.39 -14.90 2.99
C GLY A 158 -4.28 -16.42 2.94
N LEU A 159 -3.31 -16.94 2.17
CA LEU A 159 -3.04 -18.38 2.12
C LEU A 159 -2.69 -18.96 3.49
N SER A 160 -1.84 -18.27 4.26
CA SER A 160 -1.42 -18.72 5.58
C SER A 160 -2.58 -18.74 6.58
N VAL A 161 -3.46 -17.73 6.55
CA VAL A 161 -4.68 -17.69 7.37
C VAL A 161 -5.62 -18.83 6.99
N LEU A 162 -5.82 -19.08 5.69
CA LEU A 162 -6.65 -20.19 5.22
C LEU A 162 -6.11 -21.54 5.69
N LEU A 163 -4.81 -21.79 5.51
CA LEU A 163 -4.15 -23.03 5.97
C LEU A 163 -4.22 -23.19 7.48
N HIS A 164 -4.06 -22.09 8.23
CA HIS A 164 -4.17 -22.10 9.69
C HIS A 164 -5.58 -22.48 10.16
N ILE A 165 -6.61 -21.85 9.59
CA ILE A 165 -8.01 -22.17 9.91
C ILE A 165 -8.34 -23.60 9.50
N ALA A 166 -7.91 -24.03 8.31
CA ALA A 166 -8.11 -25.40 7.84
C ALA A 166 -7.46 -26.43 8.76
N GLY A 167 -6.23 -26.17 9.24
CA GLY A 167 -5.56 -27.00 10.24
C GLY A 167 -6.34 -27.07 11.55
N ALA A 168 -6.76 -25.93 12.10
CA ALA A 168 -7.55 -25.88 13.33
C ALA A 168 -8.90 -26.63 13.18
N LEU A 169 -9.57 -26.51 12.04
CA LEU A 169 -10.81 -27.24 11.74
C LEU A 169 -10.57 -28.74 11.58
N LYS A 170 -9.48 -29.15 10.90
CA LYS A 170 -9.08 -30.56 10.80
C LYS A 170 -8.86 -31.16 12.18
N HIS A 171 -8.15 -30.48 13.07
CA HIS A 171 -7.93 -30.91 14.44
C HIS A 171 -9.24 -31.05 15.25
N VAL A 172 -10.20 -30.14 15.07
CA VAL A 172 -11.48 -30.20 15.79
C VAL A 172 -12.43 -31.25 15.23
N VAL A 173 -12.51 -31.38 13.90
CA VAL A 173 -13.53 -32.20 13.23
C VAL A 173 -13.06 -33.63 12.99
N ILE A 174 -11.80 -33.80 12.59
CA ILE A 174 -11.22 -35.10 12.20
C ILE A 174 -10.47 -35.72 13.38
N ASP A 175 -9.46 -35.03 13.90
CA ASP A 175 -8.64 -35.58 15.00
C ASP A 175 -9.36 -35.54 16.35
N ARG A 176 -10.32 -34.62 16.48
CA ARG A 176 -11.11 -34.34 17.69
C ARG A 176 -10.22 -34.07 18.91
N ASP A 177 -9.16 -33.29 18.70
CA ASP A 177 -8.21 -32.95 19.75
C ASP A 177 -8.44 -31.56 20.36
N ALA A 178 -7.62 -31.22 21.36
CA ALA A 178 -7.75 -29.99 22.13
C ALA A 178 -7.15 -28.73 21.45
N THR A 179 -6.71 -28.77 20.18
CA THR A 179 -5.97 -27.67 19.53
C THR A 179 -6.71 -26.34 19.61
N LEU A 180 -7.98 -26.30 19.17
CA LEU A 180 -8.80 -25.08 19.27
C LEU A 180 -9.19 -24.77 20.72
N ALA A 181 -9.52 -25.79 21.51
CA ALA A 181 -9.91 -25.62 22.91
C ALA A 181 -8.83 -24.93 23.75
N ARG A 182 -7.54 -25.15 23.42
CA ARG A 182 -6.40 -24.47 24.06
C ARG A 182 -6.35 -22.97 23.80
N MET A 183 -7.05 -22.47 22.77
CA MET A 183 -7.16 -21.04 22.45
C MET A 183 -8.45 -20.41 22.95
N LEU A 184 -9.45 -21.19 23.38
CA LEU A 184 -10.70 -20.70 23.96
C LEU A 184 -10.55 -20.40 25.47
N PRO A 185 -11.47 -19.61 26.06
CA PRO A 185 -11.51 -19.42 27.51
C PRO A 185 -11.61 -20.76 28.25
N GLY A 186 -10.84 -20.91 29.35
CA GLY A 186 -10.76 -22.15 30.13
C GLY A 186 -9.37 -22.78 30.17
N GLN A 187 -9.26 -23.90 30.88
CA GLN A 187 -8.04 -24.71 31.02
C GLN A 187 -8.36 -26.15 30.61
N PRO A 188 -8.27 -26.50 29.32
CA PRO A 188 -8.35 -27.90 28.94
C PRO A 188 -7.18 -28.65 29.58
N GLU A 189 -7.48 -29.72 30.31
CA GLU A 189 -6.46 -30.62 30.85
C GLU A 189 -5.90 -31.44 29.69
N VAL A 190 -4.61 -31.26 29.41
CA VAL A 190 -3.94 -31.85 28.26
C VAL A 190 -2.64 -32.46 28.75
N GLN A 191 -2.44 -33.75 28.48
CA GLN A 191 -1.14 -34.37 28.63
C GLN A 191 -0.25 -33.94 27.47
N VAL A 192 0.94 -33.46 27.78
CA VAL A 192 1.85 -32.90 26.78
C VAL A 192 3.23 -33.49 26.95
N THR A 193 3.81 -33.95 25.85
CA THR A 193 5.17 -34.47 25.82
C THR A 193 6.09 -33.39 25.24
N PRO A 194 7.11 -32.93 25.99
CA PRO A 194 8.08 -31.98 25.47
C PRO A 194 8.85 -32.62 24.31
N ALA A 195 8.91 -31.93 23.17
CA ALA A 195 9.73 -32.30 22.03
C ALA A 195 10.57 -31.09 21.58
N PRO A 196 11.83 -31.28 21.17
CA PRO A 196 12.67 -30.20 20.69
C PRO A 196 12.14 -29.64 19.36
N HIS A 197 12.18 -28.31 19.21
CA HIS A 197 11.82 -27.63 17.96
C HIS A 197 13.01 -27.62 17.00
N GLY A 198 12.76 -27.95 15.74
CA GLY A 198 13.76 -27.83 14.67
C GLY A 198 13.74 -26.45 14.01
N HIS A 199 14.84 -26.06 13.38
CA HIS A 199 14.92 -24.79 12.63
C HIS A 199 14.43 -24.89 11.17
N ALA A 200 14.13 -26.10 10.68
CA ALA A 200 13.75 -26.31 9.29
C ALA A 200 12.51 -25.52 8.83
N PRO A 201 11.40 -25.42 9.61
CA PRO A 201 10.25 -24.62 9.21
C PRO A 201 10.57 -23.13 9.11
N MET A 202 11.45 -22.61 9.98
CA MET A 202 11.91 -21.23 9.96
C MET A 202 12.72 -20.94 8.69
N LEU A 203 13.65 -21.83 8.33
CA LEU A 203 14.44 -21.71 7.10
C LEU A 203 13.55 -21.78 5.86
N ALA A 204 12.58 -22.69 5.83
CA ALA A 204 11.62 -22.79 4.75
C ALA A 204 10.78 -21.50 4.62
N ALA A 205 10.30 -20.93 5.73
CA ALA A 205 9.62 -19.65 5.74
C ALA A 205 10.52 -18.53 5.18
N ALA A 206 11.78 -18.46 5.61
CA ALA A 206 12.74 -17.45 5.13
C ALA A 206 12.95 -17.52 3.61
N VAL A 207 13.04 -18.73 3.04
CA VAL A 207 13.12 -18.93 1.58
C VAL A 207 11.85 -18.42 0.88
N ILE A 208 10.67 -18.71 1.43
CA ILE A 208 9.39 -18.22 0.87
C ILE A 208 9.33 -16.69 0.90
N TYR A 209 9.77 -16.06 2.00
CA TYR A 209 9.84 -14.59 2.07
C TYR A 209 10.84 -14.01 1.08
N ALA A 210 12.03 -14.60 0.96
CA ALA A 210 13.03 -14.15 -0.01
C ALA A 210 12.49 -14.21 -1.44
N ALA A 211 11.80 -15.30 -1.81
CA ALA A 211 11.13 -15.42 -3.09
C ALA A 211 10.01 -14.39 -3.26
N GLY A 212 9.22 -14.13 -2.22
CA GLY A 212 8.18 -13.10 -2.21
C GLY A 212 8.73 -11.70 -2.44
N PHE A 213 9.83 -11.33 -1.78
CA PHE A 213 10.50 -10.04 -2.00
C PHE A 213 11.09 -9.93 -3.41
N ALA A 214 11.71 -10.99 -3.94
CA ALA A 214 12.19 -11.02 -5.32
C ALA A 214 11.04 -10.83 -6.32
N GLY A 215 9.90 -11.48 -6.07
CA GLY A 215 8.68 -11.28 -6.86
C GLY A 215 8.13 -9.86 -6.78
N ALA A 216 8.08 -9.27 -5.58
CA ALA A 216 7.63 -7.88 -5.40
C ALA A 216 8.56 -6.88 -6.12
N LEU A 217 9.88 -7.09 -6.06
CA LEU A 217 10.85 -6.27 -6.78
C LEU A 217 10.68 -6.38 -8.30
N ALA A 218 10.43 -7.59 -8.81
CA ALA A 218 10.18 -7.80 -10.23
C ALA A 218 8.91 -7.08 -10.70
N LEU A 219 7.83 -7.11 -9.90
CA LEU A 219 6.59 -6.39 -10.20
C LEU A 219 6.80 -4.87 -10.20
N ALA A 220 7.46 -4.32 -9.17
CA ALA A 220 7.74 -2.89 -9.08
C ALA A 220 8.60 -2.38 -10.26
N ASN A 221 9.56 -3.18 -10.73
CA ASN A 221 10.37 -2.83 -11.90
C ASN A 221 9.57 -2.92 -13.21
N GLN A 222 8.59 -3.82 -13.30
CA GLN A 222 7.76 -3.96 -14.50
C GLN A 222 6.84 -2.74 -14.68
N ASP A 223 6.20 -2.28 -13.60
CA ASP A 223 5.29 -1.12 -13.63
C ASP A 223 6.05 0.16 -14.00
N SER A 224 7.25 0.36 -13.43
CA SER A 224 8.09 1.51 -13.76
C SER A 224 8.55 1.51 -15.22
N HIS A 225 8.88 0.35 -15.81
CA HIS A 225 9.21 0.26 -17.24
C HIS A 225 8.01 0.55 -18.16
N GLN A 226 6.78 0.17 -17.79
CA GLN A 226 5.59 0.54 -18.55
C GLN A 226 5.30 2.04 -18.45
N ALA A 227 5.38 2.62 -17.24
CA ALA A 227 5.21 4.06 -17.06
C ALA A 227 6.23 4.87 -17.86
N THR A 228 7.50 4.45 -17.87
CA THR A 228 8.56 5.13 -18.65
C THR A 228 8.39 4.96 -20.15
N ALA A 229 7.90 3.79 -20.62
CA ALA A 229 7.63 3.54 -22.03
C ALA A 229 6.39 4.28 -22.55
N SER A 230 5.37 4.49 -21.72
CA SER A 230 4.24 5.37 -22.06
C SER A 230 4.63 6.85 -21.96
N ALA A 231 5.61 7.19 -21.12
CA ALA A 231 6.18 8.53 -20.97
C ALA A 231 7.29 8.87 -21.98
N THR A 232 7.39 8.19 -23.12
CA THR A 232 8.07 8.80 -24.28
C THR A 232 7.27 10.03 -24.67
N ALA A 233 7.66 11.17 -24.10
CA ALA A 233 7.05 12.46 -24.37
C ALA A 233 6.95 12.65 -25.88
N THR A 234 5.75 12.98 -26.35
CA THR A 234 5.57 13.35 -27.75
C THR A 234 6.51 14.51 -28.04
N ALA A 235 7.49 14.30 -28.92
CA ALA A 235 8.38 15.37 -29.35
C ALA A 235 7.51 16.46 -29.99
N LEU A 236 7.38 17.59 -29.29
CA LEU A 236 6.58 18.70 -29.79
C LEU A 236 7.26 19.28 -31.03
N ALA A 237 6.46 19.55 -32.06
CA ALA A 237 6.96 20.26 -33.22
C ALA A 237 7.36 21.68 -32.82
N ALA A 238 8.45 22.18 -33.39
CA ALA A 238 8.79 23.60 -33.24
C ALA A 238 7.68 24.46 -33.85
N VAL A 239 7.11 25.35 -33.05
CA VAL A 239 6.03 26.24 -33.49
C VAL A 239 6.64 27.52 -34.08
N PRO A 240 6.26 27.95 -35.29
CA PRO A 240 6.72 29.22 -35.85
C PRO A 240 6.24 30.38 -34.98
N SER A 241 7.18 31.12 -34.40
CA SER A 241 6.90 32.29 -33.55
C SER A 241 7.92 33.39 -33.87
N GLN A 242 7.48 34.65 -33.86
CA GLN A 242 8.38 35.80 -33.97
C GLN A 242 9.17 36.04 -32.69
N TRP A 243 8.73 35.44 -31.59
CA TRP A 243 9.29 35.57 -30.26
C TRP A 243 9.76 34.21 -29.76
N GLN A 244 10.91 34.21 -29.09
CA GLN A 244 11.45 33.03 -28.42
C GLN A 244 11.25 33.17 -26.92
N VAL A 245 10.66 32.15 -26.30
CA VAL A 245 10.59 32.04 -24.84
C VAL A 245 12.00 31.79 -24.31
N THR A 246 12.50 32.66 -23.43
CA THR A 246 13.78 32.49 -22.73
C THR A 246 13.64 31.76 -21.41
N GLU A 247 12.53 31.98 -20.71
CA GLU A 247 12.20 31.38 -19.41
C GLU A 247 10.68 31.27 -19.28
N GLY A 248 10.21 30.23 -18.60
CA GLY A 248 8.80 30.04 -18.28
C GLY A 248 8.56 28.71 -17.58
N THR A 249 7.46 28.62 -16.82
CA THR A 249 7.02 27.40 -16.17
C THR A 249 5.52 27.21 -16.41
N ILE A 250 5.12 25.95 -16.57
CA ILE A 250 3.70 25.57 -16.57
C ILE A 250 3.49 24.69 -15.35
N GLU A 251 2.83 25.24 -14.34
CA GLU A 251 2.51 24.56 -13.11
C GLU A 251 1.03 24.19 -13.07
N ILE A 252 0.75 23.07 -12.42
CA ILE A 252 -0.61 22.65 -12.08
C ILE A 252 -0.69 22.40 -10.59
N THR A 253 -1.80 22.82 -9.99
CA THR A 253 -2.09 22.57 -8.59
C THR A 253 -3.45 21.92 -8.46
N VAL A 254 -3.52 20.79 -7.77
CA VAL A 254 -4.76 20.06 -7.50
C VAL A 254 -4.97 19.92 -5.99
N ASP A 255 -6.21 20.08 -5.55
CA ASP A 255 -6.59 19.81 -4.16
C ASP A 255 -7.12 18.37 -4.04
N GLN A 256 -6.32 17.48 -3.48
CA GLN A 256 -6.66 16.08 -3.27
C GLN A 256 -7.09 15.85 -1.82
N LEU A 257 -8.40 15.71 -1.60
CA LEU A 257 -9.00 15.50 -0.28
C LEU A 257 -8.53 16.54 0.77
N GLY A 258 -8.37 17.79 0.34
CA GLY A 258 -7.92 18.91 1.18
C GLY A 258 -6.40 19.10 1.25
N ASN A 259 -5.60 18.25 0.59
CA ASN A 259 -4.16 18.43 0.47
C ASN A 259 -3.82 18.98 -0.92
N ARG A 260 -3.08 20.10 -0.94
CA ARG A 260 -2.64 20.72 -2.17
C ARG A 260 -1.40 20.02 -2.72
N VAL A 261 -1.49 19.49 -3.94
CA VAL A 261 -0.38 18.87 -4.66
C VAL A 261 -0.08 19.72 -5.89
N THR A 262 1.17 20.17 -6.00
CA THR A 262 1.64 21.00 -7.11
C THR A 262 2.64 20.21 -7.95
N GLY A 263 2.53 20.37 -9.26
CA GLY A 263 3.36 19.74 -10.26
C GLY A 263 3.61 20.67 -11.44
N SER A 264 4.33 20.19 -12.44
CA SER A 264 4.66 20.96 -13.63
C SER A 264 4.77 20.09 -14.87
N PHE A 265 4.72 20.74 -16.03
CA PHE A 265 4.97 20.13 -17.33
C PHE A 265 6.35 20.56 -17.83
N ALA A 266 7.23 19.58 -18.09
CA ALA A 266 8.60 19.86 -18.52
C ALA A 266 8.67 20.26 -20.00
N ASP A 267 7.79 19.71 -20.84
CA ASP A 267 7.85 19.88 -22.30
C ASP A 267 6.64 20.65 -22.81
N TRP A 268 6.89 21.84 -23.33
CA TRP A 268 5.89 22.69 -23.96
C TRP A 268 6.54 23.64 -24.97
N THR A 269 5.73 24.15 -25.89
CA THR A 269 6.13 25.14 -26.90
C THR A 269 5.10 26.24 -26.96
N ALA A 270 5.51 27.45 -27.35
CA ALA A 270 4.61 28.61 -27.43
C ALA A 270 4.75 29.32 -28.78
N ALA A 271 3.62 29.59 -29.42
CA ALA A 271 3.48 30.61 -30.45
C ALA A 271 3.04 31.91 -29.77
N ILE A 272 3.82 32.98 -29.94
CA ILE A 272 3.51 34.29 -29.36
C ILE A 272 3.39 35.30 -30.49
N ASN A 273 2.21 35.90 -30.58
CA ASN A 273 1.92 37.04 -31.43
C ASN A 273 1.83 38.27 -30.52
N PHE A 274 2.79 39.19 -30.63
CA PHE A 274 2.82 40.40 -29.82
C PHE A 274 3.01 41.64 -30.70
N SER A 275 2.26 42.69 -30.38
CA SER A 275 2.32 44.02 -30.95
C SER A 275 2.45 45.05 -29.83
N GLU A 276 3.38 45.99 -30.00
CA GLU A 276 3.54 47.13 -29.08
C GLU A 276 2.27 47.99 -29.01
N THR A 277 1.50 48.04 -30.10
CA THR A 277 0.22 48.77 -30.14
C THR A 277 -0.93 47.82 -29.84
N ALA A 278 -1.66 48.11 -28.76
CA ALA A 278 -2.86 47.37 -28.41
C ALA A 278 -4.03 47.69 -29.36
N ILE A 279 -4.76 46.65 -29.78
CA ILE A 279 -6.01 46.76 -30.52
C ILE A 279 -7.11 46.28 -29.57
N GLU A 280 -8.07 47.16 -29.26
CA GLU A 280 -9.15 46.85 -28.31
C GLU A 280 -8.66 46.37 -26.93
N GLY A 281 -7.54 46.93 -26.45
CA GLY A 281 -6.95 46.58 -25.14
C GLY A 281 -6.13 45.28 -25.12
N ARG A 282 -5.86 44.69 -26.29
CA ARG A 282 -5.05 43.47 -26.44
C ARG A 282 -3.81 43.75 -27.27
N HIS A 283 -2.65 43.33 -26.77
CA HIS A 283 -1.38 43.39 -27.47
C HIS A 283 -1.13 42.18 -28.38
N GLY A 284 -1.96 41.14 -28.27
CA GLY A 284 -1.88 39.95 -29.10
C GLY A 284 -2.30 38.72 -28.31
N ASP A 285 -1.71 37.57 -28.64
CA ASP A 285 -2.08 36.27 -28.10
C ASP A 285 -0.86 35.36 -27.92
N ALA A 286 -1.00 34.43 -26.97
CA ALA A 286 -0.07 33.32 -26.78
C ALA A 286 -0.85 32.00 -26.88
N GLU A 287 -0.39 31.13 -27.76
CA GLU A 287 -0.86 29.75 -27.89
C GLU A 287 0.25 28.80 -27.44
N VAL A 288 -0.01 28.06 -26.36
CA VAL A 288 0.95 27.16 -25.71
C VAL A 288 0.49 25.72 -25.91
N THR A 289 1.31 24.92 -26.59
CA THR A 289 1.11 23.48 -26.72
C THR A 289 1.95 22.75 -25.69
N ILE A 290 1.29 21.95 -24.86
CA ILE A 290 1.89 21.26 -23.71
C ILE A 290 1.89 19.76 -24.01
N ALA A 291 3.04 19.09 -23.86
CA ALA A 291 3.07 17.63 -23.91
C ALA A 291 2.54 17.09 -22.59
N VAL A 292 1.35 16.49 -22.61
CA VAL A 292 0.65 16.03 -21.41
C VAL A 292 1.47 14.98 -20.66
N GLY A 293 2.13 14.09 -21.39
CA GLY A 293 3.02 13.06 -20.82
C GLY A 293 4.25 13.59 -20.08
N SER A 294 4.57 14.88 -20.19
CA SER A 294 5.69 15.51 -19.46
C SER A 294 5.32 15.98 -18.05
N LEU A 295 4.08 15.71 -17.60
CA LEU A 295 3.61 16.05 -16.27
C LEU A 295 4.46 15.34 -15.20
N THR A 296 4.89 16.08 -14.20
CA THR A 296 5.34 15.56 -12.90
C THR A 296 4.43 16.13 -11.82
N LEU A 297 3.72 15.26 -11.09
CA LEU A 297 2.79 15.63 -10.01
C LEU A 297 3.08 14.80 -8.74
N GLY A 298 4.35 14.72 -8.35
CA GLY A 298 4.79 13.94 -7.19
C GLY A 298 4.48 12.44 -7.33
N SER A 299 4.02 11.81 -6.25
CA SER A 299 3.73 10.36 -6.23
C SER A 299 2.43 9.93 -6.93
N VAL A 300 1.66 10.88 -7.47
CA VAL A 300 0.37 10.61 -8.15
C VAL A 300 0.46 10.84 -9.66
N THR A 301 1.68 10.97 -10.20
CA THR A 301 1.94 11.27 -11.62
C THR A 301 1.33 10.22 -12.55
N ALA A 302 1.66 8.93 -12.37
CA ALA A 302 1.12 7.87 -13.22
C ALA A 302 -0.42 7.80 -13.17
N GLN A 303 -1.01 8.02 -11.99
CA GLN A 303 -2.47 8.06 -11.85
C GLN A 303 -3.08 9.22 -12.65
N ALA A 304 -2.49 10.42 -12.55
CA ALA A 304 -2.96 11.60 -13.28
C ALA A 304 -2.84 11.42 -14.81
N LEU A 305 -1.82 10.72 -15.29
CA LEU A 305 -1.62 10.45 -16.72
C LEU A 305 -2.55 9.34 -17.27
N GLY A 306 -3.13 8.51 -16.40
CA GLY A 306 -4.00 7.40 -16.78
C GLY A 306 -5.39 7.82 -17.31
N GLN A 307 -6.16 6.84 -17.79
CA GLN A 307 -7.48 7.01 -18.41
C GLN A 307 -8.54 7.69 -17.54
N GLY A 308 -8.34 7.75 -16.21
CA GLY A 308 -9.29 8.41 -15.31
C GLY A 308 -9.17 9.94 -15.27
N PHE A 309 -8.13 10.51 -15.87
CA PHE A 309 -7.81 11.94 -15.77
C PHE A 309 -7.35 12.50 -17.12
N PHE A 310 -6.03 12.67 -17.33
CA PHE A 310 -5.51 13.25 -18.56
C PHE A 310 -5.57 12.29 -19.75
N GLU A 311 -5.54 10.98 -19.50
CA GLU A 311 -5.51 9.96 -20.55
C GLU A 311 -4.44 10.28 -21.60
N ALA A 312 -3.20 10.47 -21.13
CA ALA A 312 -2.12 11.09 -21.91
C ALA A 312 -1.74 10.32 -23.19
N GLU A 313 -2.06 9.03 -23.26
CA GLU A 313 -1.88 8.22 -24.48
C GLU A 313 -2.88 8.59 -25.59
N ALA A 314 -4.15 8.85 -25.24
CA ALA A 314 -5.17 9.28 -26.19
C ALA A 314 -5.11 10.79 -26.46
N PHE A 315 -4.71 11.58 -25.47
CA PHE A 315 -4.57 13.03 -25.53
C PHE A 315 -3.13 13.46 -25.23
N PRO A 316 -2.19 13.25 -26.15
CA PRO A 316 -0.76 13.49 -25.93
C PRO A 316 -0.40 14.97 -25.76
N THR A 317 -1.26 15.87 -26.21
CA THR A 317 -1.04 17.32 -26.16
C THR A 317 -2.26 18.07 -25.64
N ALA A 318 -2.01 19.09 -24.82
CA ALA A 318 -3.01 20.06 -24.38
C ALA A 318 -2.69 21.44 -24.96
N LEU A 319 -3.72 22.25 -25.19
CA LEU A 319 -3.58 23.59 -25.76
C LEU A 319 -4.09 24.63 -24.77
N PHE A 320 -3.25 25.58 -24.43
CA PHE A 320 -3.60 26.76 -23.65
C PHE A 320 -3.54 28.00 -24.54
N ARG A 321 -4.56 28.84 -24.48
CA ARG A 321 -4.64 30.10 -25.24
C ARG A 321 -4.94 31.24 -24.29
N ALA A 322 -4.20 32.32 -24.41
CA ALA A 322 -4.42 33.53 -23.62
C ALA A 322 -4.19 34.78 -24.47
N ASP A 323 -4.97 35.82 -24.17
CA ASP A 323 -4.75 37.16 -24.70
C ASP A 323 -3.63 37.84 -23.90
N ILE A 324 -2.77 38.59 -24.59
CA ILE A 324 -1.77 39.46 -23.96
C ILE A 324 -2.41 40.81 -23.70
N LEU A 325 -2.62 41.14 -22.42
CA LEU A 325 -3.25 42.37 -21.98
C LEU A 325 -2.20 43.36 -21.48
N SER A 326 -2.52 44.65 -21.51
CA SER A 326 -1.72 45.68 -20.83
C SER A 326 -1.79 45.48 -19.31
N ASP A 327 -0.69 45.74 -18.61
CA ASP A 327 -0.73 45.85 -17.15
C ASP A 327 -1.52 47.13 -16.76
N ALA A 328 -2.04 47.20 -15.53
CA ALA A 328 -2.62 48.41 -14.97
C ALA A 328 -1.64 49.60 -14.98
N ASP A 329 -0.34 49.34 -15.06
CA ASP A 329 0.74 50.33 -15.12
C ASP A 329 1.25 50.62 -16.55
N GLY A 330 0.67 50.00 -17.58
CA GLY A 330 1.05 50.17 -19.00
C GLY A 330 1.95 49.07 -19.52
#